data_AF-A0A7C1S1U2-F1
#
_entry.id   AF-A0A7C1S1U2-F1
#
_cell.length_a   1.000
_cell.length_b   1.000
_cell.length_c   1.000
_cell.angle_alpha   90.00
_cell.angle_beta   90.00
_cell.angle_gamma   90.00
#
_symmetry.space_group_name_H-M   'P 1'
#
loop_
_entity.id
_entity.type
_entity.pdbx_description
1 polymer ?
#
loop_
_entity_poly.entity_id
_entity_poly.type
_entity_poly.pdbx_seq_one_letter_code
_entity_poly.pdbx_strand_id
1 'polypeptide(L)'
;MGLKRVSNIIPDDMPAGASVKTSLFKEDDERKLYKAYLNQKDDIDAKIKESDFSSAIESAIQLIEPINSFFDSVLVMDKDKDVKNNRIAMLSEISATANSIIDFSKLLELED
;
A
#
# COMPACT_ATOMS: atom_id res chain seq x y z
N MET A 1 13.58 -0.01 0.16
CA MET A 1 13.64 -1.06 1.21
C MET A 1 12.30 -1.32 1.92
N GLY A 2 11.28 -0.44 1.83
CA GLY A 2 9.95 -0.66 2.46
C GLY A 2 9.10 -1.78 1.84
N LEU A 3 8.99 -1.84 0.50
CA LEU A 3 8.14 -2.82 -0.20
C LEU A 3 8.49 -4.28 0.13
N LYS A 4 9.78 -4.61 0.29
CA LYS A 4 10.24 -5.96 0.64
C LYS A 4 9.85 -6.39 2.05
N ARG A 5 9.64 -5.44 2.98
CA ARG A 5 9.18 -5.74 4.34
C ARG A 5 7.68 -6.03 4.35
N VAL A 6 6.91 -5.36 3.49
CA VAL A 6 5.46 -5.58 3.35
C VAL A 6 5.18 -7.04 2.97
N SER A 7 5.87 -7.58 1.96
CA SER A 7 5.68 -8.97 1.52
C SER A 7 6.05 -10.03 2.56
N ASN A 8 6.93 -9.72 3.52
CA ASN A 8 7.33 -10.67 4.58
C ASN A 8 6.42 -10.64 5.82
N ILE A 9 5.58 -9.61 5.96
CA ILE A 9 4.75 -9.40 7.16
C ILE A 9 3.30 -9.83 6.92
N ILE A 10 2.89 -10.00 5.66
CA ILE A 10 1.55 -10.45 5.29
C ILE A 10 1.48 -11.98 5.45
N PRO A 11 0.71 -12.52 6.43
CA PRO A 11 0.47 -13.96 6.51
C PRO A 11 -0.44 -14.42 5.37
N ASP A 12 -0.21 -15.62 4.84
CA ASP A 12 -1.04 -16.26 3.80
C ASP A 12 -2.52 -16.44 4.24
N ASP A 13 -2.76 -16.52 5.55
CA ASP A 13 -4.09 -16.76 6.16
C ASP A 13 -4.84 -15.45 6.48
N MET A 14 -4.64 -14.39 5.68
CA MET A 14 -5.43 -13.17 5.86
C MET A 14 -6.84 -13.40 5.30
N PRO A 15 -7.93 -13.02 6.01
CA PRO A 15 -9.26 -13.04 5.43
C PRO A 15 -9.27 -12.16 4.18
N ALA A 16 -9.44 -12.80 3.03
CA ALA A 16 -9.59 -12.12 1.75
C ALA A 16 -10.72 -11.08 1.87
N GLY A 17 -10.39 -9.79 1.71
CA GLY A 17 -11.35 -8.69 1.82
C GLY A 17 -11.41 -7.96 3.16
N ALA A 18 -10.40 -8.11 4.03
CA ALA A 18 -10.27 -7.24 5.21
C ALA A 18 -10.18 -5.76 4.76
N SER A 19 -11.25 -5.00 5.00
CA SER A 19 -11.29 -3.56 4.71
C SER A 19 -10.65 -2.77 5.85
N VAL A 20 -9.87 -1.74 5.49
CA VAL A 20 -9.25 -0.85 6.46
C VAL A 20 -10.31 -0.08 7.25
N LYS A 21 -10.23 -0.14 8.57
CA LYS A 21 -11.10 0.54 9.53
C LYS A 21 -10.33 1.69 10.17
N THR A 22 -10.62 2.92 9.76
CA THR A 22 -9.98 4.14 10.29
C THR A 22 -10.23 4.36 11.78
N SER A 23 -11.31 3.78 12.33
CA SER A 23 -11.61 3.77 13.76
C SER A 23 -10.63 2.95 14.60
N LEU A 24 -9.89 2.02 13.98
CA LEU A 24 -8.91 1.16 14.66
C LEU A 24 -7.48 1.72 14.59
N PHE A 25 -7.26 2.87 13.94
CA PHE A 25 -5.96 3.51 13.93
C PHE A 25 -5.61 4.05 15.31
N LYS A 26 -4.44 3.65 15.82
CA LYS A 26 -3.92 4.08 17.12
C LYS A 26 -2.95 5.25 16.96
N GLU A 27 -2.17 5.27 15.89
CA GLU A 27 -1.13 6.29 15.68
C GLU A 27 -1.45 7.22 14.52
N ASP A 28 -0.92 8.45 14.61
CA ASP A 28 -1.08 9.47 13.57
C ASP A 28 -0.43 9.05 12.25
N ASP A 29 0.69 8.34 12.29
CA ASP A 29 1.38 7.89 11.06
C ASP A 29 0.57 6.86 10.27
N GLU A 30 -0.31 6.07 10.91
CA GLU A 30 -1.28 5.21 10.21
C GLU A 30 -2.28 6.04 9.42
N ARG A 31 -2.77 7.12 10.03
CA ARG A 31 -3.73 8.05 9.42
C ARG A 31 -3.09 8.80 8.26
N LYS A 32 -1.85 9.27 8.43
CA LYS A 32 -1.09 9.97 7.38
C LYS A 32 -0.84 9.05 6.20
N LEU A 33 -0.37 7.82 6.44
CA LEU A 33 -0.13 6.85 5.38
C LEU A 33 -1.42 6.53 4.63
N TYR A 34 -2.52 6.22 5.34
CA TYR A 34 -3.77 5.88 4.68
C TYR A 34 -4.35 7.04 3.87
N LYS A 35 -4.26 8.28 4.40
CA LYS A 35 -4.69 9.48 3.68
C LYS A 35 -3.83 9.73 2.43
N ALA A 36 -2.51 9.60 2.54
CA ALA A 36 -1.61 9.72 1.39
C ALA A 36 -1.93 8.65 0.33
N TYR A 37 -2.15 7.41 0.76
CA TYR A 37 -2.57 6.32 -0.13
C TYR A 37 -3.88 6.63 -0.84
N LEU A 38 -4.94 7.04 -0.13
CA LEU A 38 -6.22 7.37 -0.76
C LEU A 38 -6.09 8.49 -1.79
N ASN A 39 -5.32 9.55 -1.49
CA ASN A 39 -5.09 10.64 -2.44
C ASN A 39 -4.36 10.20 -3.71
N GLN A 40 -3.42 9.26 -3.59
CA GLN A 40 -2.65 8.76 -4.74
C GLN A 40 -3.38 7.64 -5.48
N LYS A 41 -4.25 6.87 -4.81
CA LYS A 41 -4.93 5.71 -5.40
C LYS A 41 -5.75 6.10 -6.63
N ASP A 42 -6.58 7.13 -6.52
CA ASP A 42 -7.41 7.62 -7.63
C ASP A 42 -6.55 8.16 -8.79
N ASP A 43 -5.45 8.86 -8.47
CA ASP A 43 -4.51 9.39 -9.46
C ASP A 43 -3.75 8.27 -10.19
N ILE A 44 -3.28 7.25 -9.46
CA ILE A 44 -2.63 6.06 -10.02
C ILE A 44 -3.60 5.30 -10.93
N ASP A 45 -4.84 5.06 -10.50
CA ASP A 45 -5.84 4.32 -11.29
C ASP A 45 -6.21 5.07 -12.58
N ALA A 46 -6.35 6.40 -12.51
CA ALA A 46 -6.58 7.24 -13.68
C ALA A 46 -5.42 7.16 -14.68
N LYS A 47 -4.18 7.34 -14.20
CA LYS A 47 -2.98 7.28 -15.04
C LYS A 47 -2.75 5.91 -15.66
N ILE A 48 -3.04 4.82 -14.95
CA ILE A 48 -3.01 3.46 -15.51
C ILE A 48 -4.02 3.32 -16.66
N LYS A 49 -5.24 3.86 -16.52
CA LYS A 49 -6.26 3.83 -17.58
C LYS A 49 -5.87 4.67 -18.80
N GLU A 50 -5.11 5.73 -18.60
CA GLU A 50 -4.57 6.59 -19.67
C GLU A 50 -3.26 6.05 -20.28
N SER A 51 -2.79 4.87 -19.82
CA SER A 51 -1.50 4.29 -20.20
C SER A 51 -0.29 5.16 -19.85
N ASP A 52 -0.43 6.11 -18.91
CA ASP A 52 0.65 6.97 -18.41
C ASP A 52 1.34 6.35 -17.19
N PHE A 53 2.05 5.24 -17.42
CA PHE A 53 2.70 4.48 -16.36
C PHE A 53 3.85 5.24 -15.70
N SER A 54 4.55 6.11 -16.42
CA SER A 54 5.62 6.94 -15.85
C SER A 54 5.08 7.82 -14.73
N SER A 55 4.00 8.55 -14.99
CA SER A 55 3.36 9.39 -13.98
C SER A 55 2.73 8.56 -12.86
N ALA A 56 2.25 7.34 -13.13
CA ALA A 56 1.70 6.44 -12.12
C ALA A 56 2.81 5.94 -11.17
N ILE A 57 4.00 5.63 -11.71
CA ILE A 57 5.18 5.26 -10.92
C ILE A 57 5.63 6.44 -10.06
N GLU A 58 5.63 7.67 -10.59
CA GLU A 58 5.97 8.86 -9.80
C GLU A 58 5.00 9.07 -8.61
N SER A 59 3.70 8.88 -8.82
CA SER A 59 2.70 8.91 -7.75
C SER A 59 2.92 7.82 -6.72
N ALA A 60 3.31 6.61 -7.14
CA ALA A 60 3.64 5.52 -6.23
C ALA A 60 4.93 5.79 -5.43
N ILE A 61 5.92 6.46 -6.02
CA ILE A 61 7.15 6.89 -5.33
C ILE A 61 6.82 7.82 -4.17
N GLN A 62 5.79 8.67 -4.30
CA GLN A 62 5.36 9.55 -3.21
C GLN A 62 4.84 8.81 -1.98
N LEU A 63 4.44 7.54 -2.12
CA LEU A 63 4.03 6.70 -1.01
C LEU A 63 5.23 6.10 -0.25
N ILE A 64 6.45 6.14 -0.79
CA ILE A 64 7.64 5.54 -0.15
C ILE A 64 7.94 6.21 1.18
N GLU A 65 7.92 7.54 1.24
CA GLU A 65 8.19 8.30 2.47
C GLU A 65 7.18 7.99 3.59
N PRO A 66 5.85 8.14 3.39
CA PRO A 66 4.88 7.82 4.45
C PRO A 66 4.88 6.34 4.84
N ILE A 67 5.20 5.42 3.91
CA ILE A 67 5.37 3.99 4.25
C ILE A 67 6.58 3.81 5.18
N ASN A 68 7.71 4.46 4.88
CA ASN A 68 8.89 4.37 5.73
C ASN A 68 8.62 4.96 7.13
N SER A 69 7.99 6.14 7.20
CA SER A 69 7.60 6.75 8.49
C SER A 69 6.65 5.86 9.29
N PHE A 70 5.68 5.22 8.63
CA PHE A 70 4.81 4.23 9.27
C PHE A 70 5.62 3.06 9.84
N PHE A 71 6.57 2.49 9.11
CA PHE A 71 7.37 1.38 9.62
C PHE A 71 8.37 1.77 10.71
N ASP A 72 8.77 3.05 10.78
CA ASP A 72 9.66 3.57 11.81
C ASP A 72 8.91 3.81 13.12
N SER A 73 7.69 4.35 13.03
CA SER A 73 6.88 4.73 14.19
C SER A 73 5.93 3.63 14.66
N VAL A 74 5.39 2.82 13.75
CA VAL A 74 4.28 1.90 14.00
C VAL A 74 4.73 0.44 14.00
N LEU A 75 4.51 -0.23 15.13
CA LEU A 75 4.79 -1.66 15.27
C LEU A 75 3.64 -2.50 14.68
N VAL A 76 3.85 -3.07 13.50
CA VAL A 76 2.79 -3.81 12.76
C VAL A 76 2.27 -5.02 13.55
N MET A 77 3.14 -5.72 14.28
CA MET A 77 2.78 -6.87 15.13
C MET A 77 2.22 -6.42 16.49
N ASP A 78 1.13 -5.66 16.48
CA ASP A 78 0.47 -5.20 17.71
C ASP A 78 -0.09 -6.37 18.53
N LYS A 79 -0.21 -6.20 19.85
CA LYS A 79 -0.80 -7.20 20.75
C LYS A 79 -2.31 -7.32 20.52
N ASP A 80 -2.92 -6.23 20.07
CA ASP A 80 -4.32 -6.14 19.71
C ASP A 80 -4.54 -6.73 18.31
N LYS A 81 -5.27 -7.85 18.23
CA LYS A 81 -5.49 -8.57 16.98
C LYS A 81 -6.26 -7.73 15.95
N ASP A 82 -7.21 -6.91 16.40
CA ASP A 82 -8.00 -6.07 15.49
C ASP A 82 -7.14 -4.97 14.86
N VAL A 83 -6.27 -4.35 15.67
CA VAL A 83 -5.32 -3.33 15.16
C VAL A 83 -4.27 -3.96 14.25
N LYS A 84 -3.70 -5.10 14.64
CA LYS A 84 -2.76 -5.85 13.80
C LYS A 84 -3.40 -6.18 12.45
N ASN A 85 -4.59 -6.75 12.44
CA ASN A 85 -5.29 -7.11 11.20
C ASN A 85 -5.59 -5.86 10.36
N ASN A 86 -5.96 -4.75 10.98
CA ASN A 86 -6.19 -3.48 10.29
C ASN A 86 -4.92 -2.93 9.62
N ARG A 87 -3.78 -2.97 10.33
CA ARG A 87 -2.47 -2.56 9.79
C ARG A 87 -2.06 -3.44 8.62
N ILE A 88 -2.24 -4.75 8.73
CA ILE A 88 -1.92 -5.70 7.65
C ILE A 88 -2.84 -5.46 6.44
N ALA A 89 -4.14 -5.25 6.65
CA ALA A 89 -5.08 -4.91 5.58
C ALA A 89 -4.66 -3.63 4.83
N MET A 90 -4.27 -2.58 5.55
CA MET A 90 -3.78 -1.33 4.96
C MET A 90 -2.53 -1.55 4.10
N LEU A 91 -1.54 -2.27 4.63
CA LEU A 91 -0.32 -2.58 3.89
C LEU A 91 -0.59 -3.45 2.65
N SER A 92 -1.55 -4.36 2.74
CA SER A 92 -1.95 -5.21 1.62
C SER A 92 -2.65 -4.43 0.52
N GLU A 93 -3.55 -3.50 0.84
CA GLU A 93 -4.16 -2.59 -0.15
C GLU A 93 -3.10 -1.75 -0.89
N ILE A 94 -2.15 -1.18 -0.15
CA ILE A 94 -1.06 -0.39 -0.73
C ILE A 94 -0.18 -1.27 -1.63
N SER A 95 0.16 -2.47 -1.17
CA SER A 95 0.97 -3.41 -1.95
C SER A 95 0.25 -3.88 -3.22
N ALA A 96 -1.06 -4.11 -3.17
CA ALA A 96 -1.85 -4.52 -4.32
C ALA A 96 -1.87 -3.42 -5.39
N THR A 97 -2.04 -2.16 -4.96
CA THR A 97 -2.00 -1.00 -5.86
C THR A 97 -0.61 -0.85 -6.49
N ALA A 98 0.46 -0.97 -5.70
CA ALA A 98 1.82 -0.91 -6.22
C ALA A 98 2.13 -2.07 -7.20
N ASN A 99 1.66 -3.29 -6.89
CA ASN A 99 1.83 -4.44 -7.77
C ASN A 99 1.07 -4.27 -9.09
N SER A 100 -0.12 -3.65 -9.09
CA SER A 100 -0.83 -3.34 -10.32
C SER A 100 0.06 -2.56 -11.29
N ILE A 101 0.74 -1.52 -10.81
CA ILE A 101 1.67 -0.71 -11.64
C ILE A 101 2.81 -1.58 -12.19
N ILE A 102 3.38 -2.45 -11.36
CA ILE A 102 4.50 -3.33 -11.74
C ILE A 102 4.07 -4.39 -12.76
N ASP A 103 2.91 -5.01 -12.58
CA ASP A 103 2.36 -6.00 -13.51
C ASP A 103 2.04 -5.38 -14.88
N PHE A 104 1.42 -4.20 -14.90
CA PHE A 104 1.17 -3.48 -16.16
C PHE A 104 2.47 -3.08 -16.88
N SER A 105 3.48 -2.60 -16.13
CA SER A 105 4.79 -2.29 -16.71
C SER A 105 5.43 -3.51 -17.38
N LYS A 106 5.32 -4.70 -16.78
CA LYS A 106 5.87 -5.94 -17.33
C LYS A 106 5.07 -6.50 -18.51
N LEU A 107 3.76 -6.30 -18.53
CA LEU A 107 2.90 -6.73 -19.63
C LEU A 107 3.32 -6.04 -20.94
N LEU A 108 3.63 -4.74 -20.88
CA LEU A 108 4.03 -3.94 -22.05
C LEU A 108 5.46 -4.26 -22.55
N GLU A 109 6.36 -4.71 -21.68
CA GLU A 109 7.70 -5.19 -22.07
C GLU A 109 7.66 -6.50 -22.88
N LEU A 110 6.51 -7.18 -22.98
CA LEU A 110 6.33 -8.40 -23.77
C LEU A 110 5.77 -8.15 -25.18
N GLU A 111 5.56 -6.88 -25.56
CA GLU A 111 5.07 -6.50 -26.90
C GLU A 111 6.17 -5.97 -27.86
N ASP A 112 7.45 -6.01 -27.46
CA ASP A 112 8.61 -5.68 -28.32
C ASP A 112 9.37 -6.93 -28.85
#